data_AF-A0A1V5IZQ2-F1
#
_entry.id   AF-A0A1V5IZQ2-F1
#
_cell.length_a   1.000
_cell.length_b   1.000
_cell.length_c   1.000
_cell.angle_alpha   90.00
_cell.angle_beta   90.00
_cell.angle_gamma   90.00
#
_symmetry.space_group_name_H-M   'P 1'
#
loop_
_entity.id
_entity.type
_entity.pdbx_description
1 polymer ?
#
loop_
_entity_poly.entity_id
_entity_poly.type
_entity_poly.pdbx_seq_one_letter_code
_entity_poly.pdbx_strand_id
1 'polypeptide(L)'
;MEETGYRFKAVFTGLHNVQRYYTKSNHPLAQLSAPIVVGPLEPAEARELVIGPMRSLGIGFESDYVVSQILSYTNFHASLIQFFCNKLVAFVRAKKDEPPHIVTGNDVDQIYKDPTFRDRMGDRFRVTVLMDTRYQVIVYSMILEQLNDKDGYKRAFEANEIARLAKDWWPQGFEDMGLFEIRPFLDELVGLGVLIRCEDGRFRIGNANIVRALGKPDDIEDELLEIAGSPGPSKDKSQSLMVRVNDRPCKWGAITLAQAADIIQPEPGLCLVFGSEAMNLSSVAESLRVYAGDSVNLSVLEQRFTSAAGVANHISSLAERSLKGRHVILLDPSTVHSKSDDLMQILAAVGNRVVKLNTENRIVRAVVLMNPVNALELARFRYQGDQGLEPYIDTEIALRRWDHTMVESFLSHSESMSTVPAVKKVLDVTGGWPFLMARLQQQANGAVLPTAERLTSDLLADEDGIRTDFLQACGFGLLDGSIDIVRMLIGTEAALSGDELIELVELETRRDAWECRALVDVLHKTGLLTENAQGELFCDLVVARLVNAR
;
A
#
# COMPACT_ATOMS: atom_id res chain seq x y z
N MET A 1 27.99 -7.88 16.84
CA MET A 1 27.63 -8.28 18.23
C MET A 1 28.54 -9.40 18.75
N GLU A 2 28.82 -10.42 17.94
CA GLU A 2 29.77 -11.51 18.29
C GLU A 2 31.17 -11.01 18.65
N GLU A 3 31.75 -10.07 17.88
CA GLU A 3 33.06 -9.47 18.18
C GLU A 3 33.13 -8.76 19.54
N THR A 4 31.99 -8.30 20.06
CA THR A 4 31.92 -7.66 21.38
C THR A 4 31.68 -8.64 22.52
N GLY A 5 31.50 -9.93 22.22
CA GLY A 5 31.04 -10.94 23.17
C GLY A 5 29.64 -10.64 23.70
N TYR A 6 28.74 -10.14 22.84
CA TYR A 6 27.38 -9.70 23.20
C TYR A 6 27.30 -8.60 24.28
N ARG A 7 28.41 -7.92 24.61
CA ARG A 7 28.42 -6.80 25.56
C ARG A 7 27.84 -5.51 24.99
N PHE A 8 27.57 -5.47 23.69
CA PHE A 8 26.95 -4.36 22.99
C PHE A 8 25.79 -4.86 22.12
N LYS A 9 24.61 -4.26 22.29
CA LYS A 9 23.39 -4.55 21.50
C LYS A 9 22.86 -3.25 20.90
N ALA A 10 22.77 -3.21 19.57
CA ALA A 10 22.09 -2.12 18.88
C ALA A 10 20.57 -2.34 18.92
N VAL A 11 19.81 -1.36 19.38
CA VAL A 11 18.35 -1.36 19.37
C VAL A 11 17.90 -0.21 18.48
N PHE A 12 17.20 -0.53 17.40
CA PHE A 12 16.58 0.47 16.53
C PHE A 12 15.17 0.74 17.05
N THR A 13 14.92 1.98 17.45
CA THR A 13 13.63 2.44 17.96
C THR A 13 13.06 3.50 17.03
N GLY A 14 11.77 3.44 16.76
CA GLY A 14 11.05 4.46 16.00
C GLY A 14 9.56 4.36 16.29
N LEU A 15 8.80 5.30 15.75
CA LEU A 15 7.34 5.34 15.89
C LEU A 15 6.68 4.25 15.00
N HIS A 16 5.36 4.29 14.87
CA HIS A 16 4.55 3.27 14.20
C HIS A 16 5.08 2.76 12.84
N ASN A 17 5.77 3.61 12.06
CA ASN A 17 6.33 3.22 10.76
C ASN A 17 7.33 2.03 10.82
N VAL A 18 7.98 1.76 11.96
CA VAL A 18 8.95 0.65 12.08
C VAL A 18 8.30 -0.72 11.86
N GLN A 19 7.05 -0.92 12.30
CA GLN A 19 6.33 -2.17 12.04
C GLN A 19 6.04 -2.32 10.54
N ARG A 20 5.61 -1.25 9.85
CA ARG A 20 5.43 -1.21 8.39
C ARG A 20 6.71 -1.57 7.65
N TYR A 21 7.86 -1.12 8.14
CA TYR A 21 9.16 -1.41 7.56
C TYR A 21 9.66 -2.83 7.85
N TYR A 22 9.18 -3.49 8.91
CA TYR A 22 9.50 -4.89 9.21
C TYR A 22 8.72 -5.87 8.32
N THR A 23 7.44 -5.58 8.05
CA THR A 23 6.63 -6.36 7.09
C THR A 23 7.02 -6.09 5.63
N LYS A 24 7.74 -4.99 5.34
CA LYS A 24 8.33 -4.71 4.02
C LYS A 24 9.63 -5.51 3.82
N SER A 25 9.63 -6.40 2.82
CA SER A 25 10.83 -7.18 2.50
C SER A 25 11.95 -6.34 1.90
N ASN A 26 13.20 -6.70 2.20
CA ASN A 26 14.44 -5.99 1.85
C ASN A 26 14.61 -4.60 2.50
N HIS A 27 13.85 -4.30 3.55
CA HIS A 27 14.23 -3.22 4.44
C HIS A 27 15.45 -3.64 5.29
N PRO A 28 16.45 -2.76 5.53
CA PRO A 28 17.60 -3.06 6.39
C PRO A 28 17.22 -3.57 7.80
N LEU A 29 15.99 -3.29 8.23
CA LEU A 29 15.43 -3.72 9.52
C LEU A 29 14.81 -5.14 9.49
N ALA A 30 14.56 -5.74 8.32
CA ALA A 30 13.95 -7.07 8.21
C ALA A 30 14.89 -8.21 8.68
N GLN A 31 16.19 -7.95 8.80
CA GLN A 31 17.18 -8.87 9.39
C GLN A 31 17.25 -8.77 10.93
N LEU A 32 16.53 -7.83 11.54
CA LEU A 32 16.46 -7.70 13.00
C LEU A 32 15.45 -8.71 13.57
N SER A 33 15.50 -8.91 14.89
CA SER A 33 14.48 -9.70 15.60
C SER A 33 13.08 -9.12 15.39
N ALA A 34 12.05 -9.95 15.59
CA ALA A 34 10.65 -9.56 15.54
C ALA A 34 10.40 -8.19 16.22
N PRO A 35 9.63 -7.30 15.57
CA PRO A 35 9.43 -5.94 16.05
C PRO A 35 8.71 -6.01 17.38
N ILE A 36 9.23 -5.28 18.36
CA ILE A 36 8.60 -5.16 19.68
C ILE A 36 7.73 -3.91 19.62
N VAL A 37 6.42 -4.12 19.60
CA VAL A 37 5.44 -3.04 19.66
C VAL A 37 5.37 -2.54 21.09
N VAL A 38 5.55 -1.24 21.28
CA VAL A 38 5.37 -0.62 22.60
C VAL A 38 3.88 -0.29 22.76
N GLY A 39 3.12 -1.32 23.13
CA GLY A 39 1.69 -1.24 23.38
C GLY A 39 1.34 -1.05 24.87
N PRO A 40 0.11 -1.39 25.26
CA PRO A 40 -0.27 -1.54 26.66
C PRO A 40 0.64 -2.55 27.39
N LEU A 41 0.82 -2.35 28.69
CA LEU A 41 1.57 -3.29 29.51
C LEU A 41 0.77 -4.58 29.72
N GLU A 42 1.48 -5.69 29.79
CA GLU A 42 0.94 -6.95 30.26
C GLU A 42 0.32 -6.80 31.67
N PRO A 43 -0.76 -7.53 32.02
CA PRO A 43 -1.52 -7.27 33.24
C PRO A 43 -0.70 -7.32 34.53
N ALA A 44 0.28 -8.22 34.64
CA ALA A 44 1.09 -8.37 35.83
C ALA A 44 2.05 -7.17 36.01
N GLU A 45 2.69 -6.74 34.93
CA GLU A 45 3.62 -5.62 34.87
C GLU A 45 2.88 -4.29 35.09
N ALA A 46 1.70 -4.12 34.48
CA ALA A 46 0.84 -2.97 34.68
C ALA A 46 0.41 -2.85 36.16
N ARG A 47 0.04 -3.99 36.76
CA ARG A 47 -0.32 -4.07 38.18
C ARG A 47 0.85 -3.71 39.09
N GLU A 48 2.05 -4.23 38.81
CA GLU A 48 3.24 -3.89 39.60
C GLU A 48 3.66 -2.41 39.44
N LEU A 49 3.47 -1.83 38.25
CA LEU A 49 3.67 -0.39 38.02
C LEU A 49 2.75 0.48 38.90
N VAL A 50 1.56 0.00 39.23
CA VAL A 50 0.67 0.66 40.19
C VAL A 50 1.10 0.38 41.63
N ILE A 51 1.23 -0.89 41.99
CA ILE A 51 1.34 -1.32 43.40
C ILE A 51 2.71 -1.00 43.99
N GLY A 52 3.80 -1.26 43.26
CA GLY A 52 5.16 -1.09 43.77
C GLY A 52 5.46 0.35 44.23
N PRO A 53 5.26 1.36 43.37
CA PRO A 53 5.45 2.76 43.74
C PRO A 53 4.51 3.22 44.86
N MET A 54 3.22 2.85 44.78
CA MET A 54 2.23 3.23 45.79
C MET A 54 2.57 2.67 47.18
N ARG A 55 2.92 1.38 47.25
CA ARG A 55 3.31 0.74 48.50
C ARG A 55 4.55 1.38 49.11
N SER A 56 5.52 1.77 48.28
CA SER A 56 6.73 2.48 48.72
C SER A 56 6.43 3.85 49.32
N LEU A 57 5.30 4.46 48.94
CA LEU A 57 4.78 5.72 49.49
C LEU A 57 3.84 5.52 50.68
N GLY A 58 3.66 4.28 51.18
CA GLY A 58 2.72 3.97 52.27
C GLY A 58 1.24 3.98 51.86
N ILE A 59 0.96 3.81 50.56
CA ILE A 59 -0.39 3.78 49.98
C ILE A 59 -0.75 2.35 49.61
N GLY A 60 -1.84 1.85 50.20
CA GLY A 60 -2.46 0.56 49.87
C GLY A 60 -3.78 0.73 49.11
N PHE A 61 -4.36 -0.39 48.69
CA PHE A 61 -5.65 -0.46 48.01
C PHE A 61 -6.62 -1.31 48.82
N GLU A 62 -7.90 -0.95 48.87
CA GLU A 62 -8.91 -1.71 49.60
C GLU A 62 -9.12 -3.13 49.04
N SER A 63 -8.89 -3.30 47.74
CA SER A 63 -9.00 -4.58 47.04
C SER A 63 -8.24 -4.55 45.72
N ASP A 64 -7.99 -5.74 45.16
CA ASP A 64 -7.38 -5.88 43.83
C ASP A 64 -8.30 -5.37 42.70
N TYR A 65 -9.60 -5.29 42.97
CA TYR A 65 -10.58 -4.71 42.05
C TYR A 65 -10.30 -3.22 41.78
N VAL A 66 -9.90 -2.46 42.79
CA VAL A 66 -9.55 -1.03 42.63
C VAL A 66 -8.34 -0.86 41.71
N VAL A 67 -7.35 -1.74 41.82
CA VAL A 67 -6.21 -1.74 40.91
C VAL A 67 -6.68 -2.08 39.50
N SER A 68 -7.55 -3.08 39.34
CA SER A 68 -8.13 -3.46 38.05
C SER A 68 -8.94 -2.31 37.41
N GLN A 69 -9.65 -1.51 38.21
CA GLN A 69 -10.35 -0.31 37.71
C GLN A 69 -9.36 0.72 37.15
N ILE A 70 -8.26 1.01 37.87
CA ILE A 70 -7.23 1.94 37.40
C ILE A 70 -6.65 1.46 36.06
N LEU A 71 -6.33 0.17 35.95
CA LEU A 71 -5.78 -0.41 34.71
C LEU A 71 -6.78 -0.34 33.55
N SER A 72 -8.06 -0.61 33.82
CA SER A 72 -9.14 -0.50 32.83
C SER A 72 -9.34 0.94 32.35
N TYR A 73 -9.29 1.93 33.24
CA TYR A 73 -9.42 3.34 32.84
C TYR A 73 -8.23 3.81 32.01
N THR A 74 -7.03 3.34 32.32
CA THR A 74 -5.80 3.75 31.66
C THR A 74 -5.45 2.89 30.44
N ASN A 75 -6.32 1.94 30.09
CA ASN A 75 -6.11 0.95 29.02
C ASN A 75 -4.72 0.31 29.10
N PHE A 76 -4.24 0.04 30.31
CA PHE A 76 -2.93 -0.54 30.61
C PHE A 76 -1.70 0.22 30.06
N HIS A 77 -1.85 1.45 29.54
CA HIS A 77 -0.71 2.23 29.05
C HIS A 77 0.10 2.81 30.22
N ALA A 78 1.40 2.51 30.25
CA ALA A 78 2.30 2.93 31.32
C ALA A 78 2.25 4.44 31.62
N SER A 79 2.22 5.27 30.59
CA SER A 79 2.21 6.73 30.74
C SER A 79 0.90 7.24 31.38
N LEU A 80 -0.23 6.62 31.05
CA LEU A 80 -1.54 6.95 31.62
C LEU A 80 -1.67 6.41 33.05
N ILE A 81 -1.17 5.20 33.32
CA ILE A 81 -1.08 4.63 34.67
C ILE A 81 -0.31 5.59 35.58
N GLN A 82 0.90 5.99 35.17
CA GLN A 82 1.73 6.89 35.96
C GLN A 82 1.06 8.25 36.20
N PHE A 83 0.39 8.80 35.19
CA PHE A 83 -0.34 10.06 35.32
C PHE A 83 -1.53 9.94 36.30
N PHE A 84 -2.32 8.86 36.18
CA PHE A 84 -3.43 8.56 37.10
C PHE A 84 -2.92 8.39 38.53
N CYS A 85 -1.89 7.58 38.72
CA CYS A 85 -1.29 7.31 40.03
C CYS A 85 -0.72 8.59 40.67
N ASN A 86 -0.09 9.48 39.90
CA ASN A 86 0.40 10.76 40.40
C ASN A 86 -0.74 11.62 40.99
N LYS A 87 -1.85 11.73 40.25
CA LYS A 87 -3.05 12.44 40.72
C LYS A 87 -3.66 11.80 41.96
N LEU A 88 -3.72 10.47 41.97
CA LEU A 88 -4.23 9.71 43.09
C LEU A 88 -3.40 9.91 44.36
N VAL A 89 -2.06 9.95 44.25
CA VAL A 89 -1.17 10.27 45.39
C VAL A 89 -1.49 11.66 45.95
N ALA A 90 -1.60 12.68 45.10
CA ALA A 90 -1.90 14.04 45.53
C ALA A 90 -3.26 14.12 46.24
N PHE A 91 -4.27 13.45 45.68
CA PHE A 91 -5.63 13.41 46.20
C PHE A 91 -5.73 12.72 47.57
N VAL A 92 -5.06 11.58 47.73
CA VAL A 92 -5.10 10.79 48.95
C VAL A 92 -4.34 11.47 50.08
N ARG A 93 -3.21 12.11 49.79
CA ARG A 93 -2.44 12.91 50.76
C ARG A 93 -3.18 14.16 51.22
N ALA A 94 -3.99 14.76 50.35
CA ALA A 94 -4.83 15.90 50.74
C ALA A 94 -5.97 15.49 51.70
N LYS A 95 -6.42 14.24 51.69
CA LYS A 95 -7.47 13.74 52.60
C LYS A 95 -6.97 13.44 54.01
N LYS A 96 -5.72 13.01 54.14
CA LYS A 96 -5.13 12.56 55.41
C LYS A 96 -3.64 12.83 55.37
N ASP A 97 -3.11 13.49 56.39
CA ASP A 97 -1.70 13.89 56.46
C ASP A 97 -0.74 12.71 56.73
N GLU A 98 -1.17 11.71 57.51
CA GLU A 98 -0.31 10.61 57.95
C GLU A 98 -0.70 9.23 57.36
N PRO A 99 0.28 8.42 56.92
CA PRO A 99 0.05 7.05 56.43
C PRO A 99 -0.37 6.09 57.57
N PRO A 100 -0.91 4.90 57.27
CA PRO A 100 -1.18 4.36 55.93
C PRO A 100 -2.37 5.05 55.28
N HIS A 101 -2.31 5.17 53.96
CA HIS A 101 -3.45 5.58 53.16
C HIS A 101 -4.03 4.37 52.43
N ILE A 102 -5.35 4.28 52.35
CA ILE A 102 -6.06 3.22 51.63
C ILE A 102 -6.89 3.87 50.52
N VAL A 103 -6.60 3.50 49.28
CA VAL A 103 -7.36 3.91 48.10
C VAL A 103 -8.60 3.03 47.97
N THR A 104 -9.76 3.68 47.83
CA THR A 104 -11.05 3.06 47.57
C THR A 104 -11.47 3.20 46.11
N GLY A 105 -12.42 2.38 45.64
CA GLY A 105 -13.00 2.52 44.30
C GLY A 105 -13.63 3.91 44.07
N ASN A 106 -14.21 4.51 45.13
CA ASN A 106 -14.76 5.87 45.05
C ASN A 106 -13.67 6.95 44.84
N ASP A 107 -12.46 6.74 45.37
CA ASP A 107 -11.34 7.65 45.12
C ASP A 107 -10.90 7.59 43.66
N VAL A 108 -10.83 6.38 43.09
CA VAL A 108 -10.52 6.16 41.67
C VAL A 108 -11.59 6.78 40.77
N ASP A 109 -12.87 6.59 41.09
CA ASP A 109 -13.99 7.18 40.34
C ASP A 109 -13.97 8.72 40.37
N GLN A 110 -13.57 9.33 41.48
CA GLN A 110 -13.47 10.79 41.59
C GLN A 110 -12.36 11.35 40.71
N ILE A 111 -11.19 10.70 40.70
CA ILE A 111 -10.10 11.07 39.78
C ILE A 111 -10.53 10.89 38.32
N TYR A 112 -11.19 9.79 37.99
CA TYR A 112 -11.64 9.54 36.62
C TYR A 112 -12.70 10.57 36.15
N LYS A 113 -13.54 11.05 37.07
CA LYS A 113 -14.57 12.05 36.78
C LYS A 113 -14.02 13.48 36.69
N ASP A 114 -12.79 13.76 37.12
CA ASP A 114 -12.17 15.08 37.01
C ASP A 114 -12.02 15.48 35.53
N PRO A 115 -12.66 16.58 35.08
CA PRO A 115 -12.55 17.06 33.69
C PRO A 115 -11.11 17.35 33.27
N THR A 116 -10.29 17.93 34.16
CA THR A 116 -8.90 18.27 33.86
C THR A 116 -8.02 17.03 33.67
N PHE A 117 -8.37 15.95 34.34
CA PHE A 117 -7.75 14.64 34.15
C PHE A 117 -8.17 14.05 32.80
N ARG A 118 -9.47 14.09 32.47
CA ARG A 118 -9.99 13.57 31.21
C ARG A 118 -9.45 14.28 29.98
N ASP A 119 -9.41 15.61 29.99
CA ASP A 119 -8.87 16.38 28.85
C ASP A 119 -7.40 16.01 28.59
N ARG A 120 -6.58 15.99 29.65
CA ARG A 120 -5.16 15.59 29.54
C ARG A 120 -4.98 14.13 29.15
N MET A 121 -5.89 13.26 29.59
CA MET A 121 -5.88 11.85 29.21
C MET A 121 -6.18 11.70 27.72
N GLY A 122 -7.18 12.42 27.22
CA GLY A 122 -7.52 12.49 25.80
C GLY A 122 -6.40 13.05 24.95
N ASP A 123 -5.84 14.19 25.33
CA ASP A 123 -4.69 14.80 24.63
C ASP A 123 -3.51 13.83 24.55
N ARG A 124 -3.19 13.17 25.68
CA ARG A 124 -2.08 12.22 25.71
C ARG A 124 -2.39 10.99 24.88
N PHE A 125 -3.62 10.51 24.88
CA PHE A 125 -4.05 9.40 24.04
C PHE A 125 -3.98 9.77 22.54
N ARG A 126 -4.48 10.93 22.12
CA ARG A 126 -4.38 11.41 20.74
C ARG A 126 -2.92 11.56 20.30
N VAL A 127 -2.10 12.25 21.09
CA VAL A 127 -0.70 12.56 20.72
C VAL A 127 0.20 11.32 20.75
N THR A 128 -0.05 10.36 21.65
CA THR A 128 0.86 9.20 21.84
C THR A 128 0.35 7.90 21.22
N VAL A 129 -0.96 7.73 21.04
CA VAL A 129 -1.58 6.51 20.53
C VAL A 129 -2.16 6.73 19.13
N LEU A 130 -2.87 7.84 18.88
CA LEU A 130 -3.44 8.18 17.56
C LEU A 130 -2.62 9.25 16.83
N MET A 131 -1.29 9.09 16.81
CA MET A 131 -0.36 10.08 16.28
C MET A 131 -0.44 10.24 14.74
N ASP A 132 -0.90 9.21 14.02
CA ASP A 132 -1.15 9.26 12.57
C ASP A 132 -2.62 9.64 12.33
N THR A 133 -2.88 10.67 11.52
CA THR A 133 -4.25 11.11 11.18
C THR A 133 -5.10 9.97 10.61
N ARG A 134 -4.51 8.99 9.92
CA ARG A 134 -5.24 7.82 9.43
C ARG A 134 -5.79 6.95 10.56
N TYR A 135 -5.06 6.83 11.67
CA TYR A 135 -5.55 6.12 12.86
C TYR A 135 -6.75 6.84 13.46
N GLN A 136 -6.71 8.18 13.52
CA GLN A 136 -7.82 8.99 14.00
C GLN A 136 -9.06 8.75 13.14
N VAL A 137 -8.94 8.86 11.82
CA VAL A 137 -10.06 8.63 10.89
C VAL A 137 -10.64 7.22 11.00
N ILE A 138 -9.80 6.19 11.11
CA ILE A 138 -10.26 4.81 11.31
C ILE A 138 -11.07 4.69 12.62
N VAL A 139 -10.52 5.18 13.72
CA VAL A 139 -11.14 4.99 15.04
C VAL A 139 -12.40 5.84 15.19
N TYR A 140 -12.36 7.10 14.73
CA TYR A 140 -13.48 8.02 14.81
C TYR A 140 -14.64 7.59 13.92
N SER A 141 -14.37 7.15 12.68
CA SER A 141 -15.43 6.64 11.81
C SER A 141 -16.13 5.41 12.40
N MET A 142 -15.38 4.49 13.02
CA MET A 142 -15.95 3.36 13.76
C MET A 142 -16.78 3.80 14.98
N ILE A 143 -16.40 4.87 15.68
CA ILE A 143 -17.16 5.40 16.82
C ILE A 143 -18.49 5.99 16.34
N LEU A 144 -18.45 6.84 15.32
CA LEU A 144 -19.65 7.51 14.80
C LEU A 144 -20.67 6.52 14.23
N GLU A 145 -20.19 5.50 13.52
CA GLU A 145 -21.02 4.46 12.90
C GLU A 145 -21.84 3.62 13.92
N GLN A 146 -21.42 3.58 15.18
CA GLN A 146 -22.11 2.83 16.25
C GLN A 146 -22.65 3.73 17.38
N LEU A 147 -22.78 5.04 17.15
CA LEU A 147 -23.26 6.00 18.16
C LEU A 147 -24.62 5.64 18.76
N ASN A 148 -25.49 5.06 17.95
CA ASN A 148 -26.85 4.68 18.34
C ASN A 148 -26.92 3.28 18.96
N ASP A 149 -25.82 2.53 18.96
CA ASP A 149 -25.76 1.17 19.48
C ASP A 149 -25.60 1.22 21.01
N LYS A 150 -26.56 0.62 21.73
CA LYS A 150 -26.54 0.55 23.21
C LYS A 150 -25.70 -0.60 23.76
N ASP A 151 -24.64 -0.99 23.05
CA ASP A 151 -23.81 -2.16 23.38
C ASP A 151 -22.45 -1.81 24.02
N GLY A 152 -22.12 -0.51 24.07
CA GLY A 152 -20.86 -0.02 24.63
C GLY A 152 -19.69 -0.10 23.65
N TYR A 153 -19.93 0.15 22.37
CA TYR A 153 -18.95 0.14 21.29
C TYR A 153 -18.37 -1.26 21.01
N LYS A 154 -19.23 -2.29 21.07
CA LYS A 154 -18.81 -3.70 20.93
C LYS A 154 -19.05 -4.27 19.54
N ARG A 155 -19.67 -3.52 18.63
CA ARG A 155 -19.86 -3.91 17.24
C ARG A 155 -18.52 -4.28 16.62
N ALA A 156 -18.49 -5.45 15.98
CA ALA A 156 -17.34 -5.94 15.24
C ALA A 156 -17.53 -5.65 13.75
N PHE A 157 -16.52 -5.05 13.14
CA PHE A 157 -16.49 -4.59 11.76
C PHE A 157 -15.55 -5.46 10.93
N GLU A 158 -15.89 -5.66 9.67
CA GLU A 158 -14.94 -6.23 8.71
C GLU A 158 -13.90 -5.20 8.29
N ALA A 159 -12.70 -5.65 7.92
CA ALA A 159 -11.64 -4.73 7.45
C ALA A 159 -12.10 -3.86 6.28
N ASN A 160 -12.89 -4.44 5.36
CA ASN A 160 -13.43 -3.75 4.19
C ASN A 160 -14.46 -2.67 4.58
N GLU A 161 -15.26 -2.95 5.60
CA GLU A 161 -16.24 -2.00 6.13
C GLU A 161 -15.54 -0.80 6.76
N ILE A 162 -14.49 -1.04 7.56
CA ILE A 162 -13.66 0.02 8.15
C ILE A 162 -12.99 0.87 7.04
N ALA A 163 -12.49 0.23 5.98
CA ALA A 163 -11.86 0.94 4.86
C ALA A 163 -12.83 1.89 4.17
N ARG A 164 -14.05 1.42 3.91
CA ARG A 164 -15.10 2.24 3.31
C ARG A 164 -15.44 3.42 4.22
N LEU A 165 -15.70 3.17 5.50
CA LEU A 165 -16.01 4.23 6.47
C LEU A 165 -14.89 5.28 6.54
N ALA A 166 -13.63 4.87 6.60
CA ALA A 166 -12.50 5.79 6.64
C ALA A 166 -12.36 6.60 5.34
N LYS A 167 -12.58 5.96 4.18
CA LYS A 167 -12.54 6.62 2.86
C LYS A 167 -13.71 7.61 2.68
N ASP A 168 -14.89 7.29 3.18
CA ASP A 168 -16.06 8.17 3.12
C ASP A 168 -15.81 9.48 3.89
N TRP A 169 -15.15 9.39 5.07
CA TRP A 169 -14.81 10.55 5.89
C TRP A 169 -13.60 11.35 5.37
N TRP A 170 -12.56 10.68 4.85
CA TRP A 170 -11.36 11.36 4.37
C TRP A 170 -10.80 10.73 3.09
N PRO A 171 -11.42 11.01 1.92
CA PRO A 171 -11.05 10.38 0.66
C PRO A 171 -9.56 10.55 0.31
N GLN A 172 -9.01 11.76 0.49
CA GLN A 172 -7.62 12.07 0.16
C GLN A 172 -6.62 11.34 1.08
N GLY A 173 -7.06 10.91 2.26
CA GLY A 173 -6.26 10.12 3.20
C GLY A 173 -6.14 8.65 2.84
N PHE A 174 -7.09 8.14 2.04
CA PHE A 174 -7.29 6.73 1.72
C PHE A 174 -7.45 6.45 0.22
N GLU A 175 -7.15 7.43 -0.65
CA GLU A 175 -7.39 7.40 -2.10
C GLU A 175 -6.75 6.18 -2.80
N ASP A 176 -5.53 5.81 -2.38
CA ASP A 176 -4.77 4.66 -2.93
C ASP A 176 -4.96 3.35 -2.14
N MET A 177 -5.66 3.38 -0.99
CA MET A 177 -5.74 2.22 -0.09
C MET A 177 -6.80 1.21 -0.54
N GLY A 178 -6.36 0.16 -1.23
CA GLY A 178 -7.15 -1.05 -1.46
C GLY A 178 -7.32 -1.92 -0.20
N LEU A 179 -8.10 -2.99 -0.30
CA LEU A 179 -8.42 -3.91 0.81
C LEU A 179 -7.20 -4.53 1.52
N PHE A 180 -6.10 -4.71 0.79
CA PHE A 180 -4.85 -5.26 1.32
C PHE A 180 -4.04 -4.23 2.11
N GLU A 181 -4.24 -2.94 1.84
CA GLU A 181 -3.42 -1.88 2.42
C GLU A 181 -3.94 -1.39 3.79
N ILE A 182 -5.21 -1.63 4.14
CA ILE A 182 -5.75 -1.20 5.45
C ILE A 182 -5.37 -2.13 6.60
N ARG A 183 -5.18 -3.43 6.33
CA ARG A 183 -4.90 -4.44 7.38
C ARG A 183 -3.68 -4.10 8.24
N PRO A 184 -2.54 -3.66 7.67
CA PRO A 184 -1.41 -3.17 8.47
C PRO A 184 -1.79 -2.07 9.48
N PHE A 185 -2.64 -1.11 9.11
CA PHE A 185 -3.09 -0.05 10.03
C PHE A 185 -3.94 -0.62 11.16
N LEU A 186 -4.81 -1.59 10.85
CA LEU A 186 -5.64 -2.25 11.86
C LEU A 186 -4.79 -3.10 12.81
N ASP A 187 -3.78 -3.81 12.31
CA ASP A 187 -2.84 -4.58 13.12
C ASP A 187 -1.99 -3.69 14.03
N GLU A 188 -1.56 -2.53 13.54
CA GLU A 188 -0.90 -1.50 14.36
C GLU A 188 -1.84 -1.01 15.46
N LEU A 189 -3.10 -0.71 15.15
CA LEU A 189 -4.09 -0.28 16.14
C LEU A 189 -4.41 -1.38 17.17
N VAL A 190 -4.33 -2.65 16.79
CA VAL A 190 -4.40 -3.78 17.73
C VAL A 190 -3.16 -3.82 18.62
N GLY A 191 -1.96 -3.68 18.06
CA GLY A 191 -0.71 -3.62 18.83
C GLY A 191 -0.65 -2.43 19.79
N LEU A 192 -1.29 -1.31 19.44
CA LEU A 192 -1.47 -0.14 20.29
C LEU A 192 -2.58 -0.32 21.34
N GLY A 193 -3.33 -1.42 21.33
CA GLY A 193 -4.41 -1.69 22.27
C GLY A 193 -5.67 -0.85 22.05
N VAL A 194 -5.82 -0.23 20.87
CA VAL A 194 -7.00 0.56 20.49
C VAL A 194 -8.10 -0.36 19.98
N LEU A 195 -7.72 -1.29 19.11
CA LEU A 195 -8.61 -2.29 18.52
C LEU A 195 -8.33 -3.69 19.10
N ILE A 196 -9.32 -4.56 18.99
CA ILE A 196 -9.19 -5.99 19.25
C ILE A 196 -9.58 -6.73 17.99
N ARG A 197 -8.74 -7.69 17.57
CA ARG A 197 -9.05 -8.67 16.53
C ARG A 197 -9.83 -9.82 17.17
N CYS A 198 -11.06 -10.05 16.71
CA CYS A 198 -11.92 -11.16 17.12
C CYS A 198 -11.45 -12.48 16.49
N GLU A 199 -11.89 -13.61 17.04
CA GLU A 199 -11.53 -14.96 16.55
C GLU A 199 -11.95 -15.20 15.09
N ASP A 200 -13.02 -14.55 14.65
CA ASP A 200 -13.53 -14.59 13.27
C ASP A 200 -12.80 -13.62 12.31
N GLY A 201 -11.75 -12.93 12.80
CA GLY A 201 -10.94 -12.01 12.01
C GLY A 201 -11.50 -10.60 11.88
N ARG A 202 -12.68 -10.30 12.45
CA ARG A 202 -13.25 -8.94 12.53
C ARG A 202 -12.55 -8.09 13.58
N PHE A 203 -12.75 -6.79 13.52
CA PHE A 203 -12.13 -5.82 14.43
C PHE A 203 -13.19 -5.05 15.20
N ARG A 204 -12.93 -4.78 16.47
CA ARG A 204 -13.78 -3.91 17.29
C ARG A 204 -12.94 -2.99 18.16
N ILE A 205 -13.55 -1.92 18.65
CA ILE A 205 -12.92 -1.06 19.66
C ILE A 205 -12.67 -1.88 20.92
N GLY A 206 -11.49 -1.71 21.52
CA GLY A 206 -11.07 -2.54 22.65
C GLY A 206 -11.97 -2.39 23.87
N ASN A 207 -12.26 -1.14 24.23
CA ASN A 207 -13.02 -0.75 25.43
C ASN A 207 -13.68 0.63 25.25
N ALA A 208 -14.89 0.81 25.79
CA ALA A 208 -15.59 2.10 25.86
C ALA A 208 -14.80 3.23 26.56
N ASN A 209 -13.84 2.91 27.44
CA ASN A 209 -12.97 3.93 28.05
C ASN A 209 -12.09 4.65 27.01
N ILE A 210 -11.72 3.98 25.91
CA ILE A 210 -10.99 4.61 24.80
C ILE A 210 -11.86 5.72 24.19
N VAL A 211 -13.12 5.41 23.88
CA VAL A 211 -14.06 6.38 23.31
C VAL A 211 -14.25 7.58 24.24
N ARG A 212 -14.42 7.31 25.55
CA ARG A 212 -14.54 8.37 26.56
C ARG A 212 -13.29 9.24 26.71
N ALA A 213 -12.12 8.69 26.41
CA ALA A 213 -10.87 9.46 26.43
C ALA A 213 -10.73 10.35 25.19
N LEU A 214 -11.26 9.92 24.04
CA LEU A 214 -11.11 10.66 22.78
C LEU A 214 -11.94 11.96 22.75
N GLY A 215 -13.13 11.96 23.35
CA GLY A 215 -13.96 13.14 23.42
C GLY A 215 -15.45 12.79 23.50
N LYS A 216 -16.31 13.80 23.41
CA LYS A 216 -17.74 13.55 23.15
C LYS A 216 -17.94 13.23 21.66
N PRO A 217 -19.05 12.57 21.31
CA PRO A 217 -19.41 12.34 19.91
C PRO A 217 -19.33 13.59 19.03
N ASP A 218 -19.90 14.70 19.48
CA ASP A 218 -19.89 15.97 18.73
C ASP A 218 -18.45 16.48 18.47
N ASP A 219 -17.57 16.38 19.48
CA ASP A 219 -16.16 16.79 19.34
C ASP A 219 -15.41 15.90 18.31
N ILE A 220 -15.74 14.60 18.27
CA ILE A 220 -15.16 13.63 17.33
C ILE A 220 -15.63 13.90 15.90
N GLU A 221 -16.91 14.26 15.72
CA GLU A 221 -17.47 14.62 14.42
C GLU A 221 -16.85 15.91 13.89
N ASP A 222 -16.72 16.94 14.73
CA ASP A 222 -16.06 18.20 14.37
C ASP A 222 -14.60 17.98 13.95
N GLU A 223 -13.85 17.13 14.67
CA GLU A 223 -12.45 16.80 14.33
C GLU A 223 -12.36 16.03 13.00
N LEU A 224 -13.29 15.10 12.72
CA LEU A 224 -13.36 14.42 11.42
C LEU A 224 -13.66 15.39 10.27
N LEU A 225 -14.55 16.36 10.47
CA LEU A 225 -14.86 17.39 9.47
C LEU A 225 -13.65 18.29 9.19
N GLU A 226 -12.86 18.63 10.21
CA GLU A 226 -11.60 19.37 10.04
C GLU A 226 -10.56 18.55 9.27
N ILE A 227 -10.43 17.26 9.59
CA ILE A 227 -9.54 16.34 8.87
C ILE A 227 -9.97 16.18 7.40
N ALA A 228 -11.28 16.09 7.12
CA ALA A 228 -11.80 15.96 5.76
C ALA A 228 -11.38 17.13 4.85
N GLY A 229 -11.21 18.33 5.40
CA GLY A 229 -10.69 19.51 4.69
C GLY A 229 -9.15 19.56 4.57
N SER A 230 -8.44 18.66 5.25
CA SER A 230 -6.97 18.64 5.30
C SER A 230 -6.38 17.81 4.15
N PRO A 231 -5.19 18.19 3.62
CA PRO A 231 -4.52 17.39 2.60
C PRO A 231 -4.21 16.00 3.15
N GLY A 232 -4.34 14.97 2.31
CA GLY A 232 -3.97 13.59 2.64
C GLY A 232 -2.57 13.50 3.27
N PRO A 233 -2.27 12.44 4.05
CA PRO A 233 -1.00 12.32 4.72
C PRO A 233 0.11 12.44 3.68
N SER A 234 1.19 13.15 4.03
CA SER A 234 2.41 13.19 3.22
C SER A 234 2.79 11.74 2.94
N LYS A 235 2.54 11.28 1.71
CA LYS A 235 3.04 10.00 1.22
C LYS A 235 4.52 9.99 1.62
N ASP A 236 5.05 8.85 2.06
CA ASP A 236 6.50 8.66 1.94
C ASP A 236 6.78 8.81 0.45
N LYS A 237 7.08 10.04 0.01
CA LYS A 237 7.07 10.46 -1.40
C LYS A 237 7.98 9.54 -2.21
N SER A 238 8.99 8.98 -1.54
CA SER A 238 9.90 7.94 -2.00
C SER A 238 9.17 6.75 -2.63
N GLN A 239 8.05 6.29 -2.07
CA GLN A 239 7.34 5.11 -2.55
C GLN A 239 6.64 5.33 -3.92
N SER A 240 6.30 6.58 -4.25
CA SER A 240 5.83 7.00 -5.58
C SER A 240 6.98 7.24 -6.57
N LEU A 241 8.22 7.40 -6.09
CA LEU A 241 9.36 7.65 -6.98
C LEU A 241 9.67 6.40 -7.79
N MET A 242 9.95 6.59 -9.07
CA MET A 242 10.51 5.56 -9.94
C MET A 242 11.93 5.21 -9.50
N VAL A 243 12.30 3.93 -9.61
CA VAL A 243 13.69 3.49 -9.41
C VAL A 243 14.59 4.30 -10.34
N ARG A 244 15.62 4.95 -9.78
CA ARG A 244 16.63 5.66 -10.58
C ARG A 244 17.67 4.66 -11.06
N VAL A 245 17.70 4.44 -12.37
CA VAL A 245 18.50 3.40 -13.03
C VAL A 245 19.88 3.91 -13.43
N ASN A 246 19.98 5.21 -13.73
CA ASN A 246 21.26 5.88 -13.94
C ASN A 246 21.21 7.28 -13.32
N ASP A 247 22.34 7.73 -12.77
CA ASP A 247 22.49 9.06 -12.19
C ASP A 247 22.89 10.10 -13.26
N ARG A 248 23.63 9.71 -14.31
CA ARG A 248 24.18 10.64 -15.31
C ARG A 248 24.20 10.03 -16.73
N PRO A 249 23.36 10.51 -17.66
CA PRO A 249 22.19 11.35 -17.39
C PRO A 249 21.20 10.62 -16.47
N CYS A 250 20.44 11.39 -15.68
CA CYS A 250 19.40 10.80 -14.81
C CYS A 250 18.43 9.98 -15.67
N LYS A 251 18.29 8.68 -15.40
CA LYS A 251 17.33 7.80 -16.08
C LYS A 251 16.49 7.10 -15.03
N TRP A 252 15.18 7.12 -15.22
CA TRP A 252 14.23 6.43 -14.36
C TRP A 252 13.76 5.14 -15.02
N GLY A 253 13.48 4.15 -14.16
CA GLY A 253 13.03 2.83 -14.54
C GLY A 253 11.53 2.74 -14.80
N ALA A 254 11.04 1.51 -14.86
CA ALA A 254 9.65 1.18 -15.18
C ALA A 254 8.75 1.02 -13.94
N ILE A 255 9.35 0.87 -12.76
CA ILE A 255 8.67 0.54 -11.50
C ILE A 255 8.98 1.57 -10.44
N THR A 256 8.00 1.84 -9.57
CA THR A 256 8.21 2.65 -8.37
C THR A 256 9.05 1.91 -7.33
N LEU A 257 9.61 2.61 -6.36
CA LEU A 257 10.31 2.00 -5.23
C LEU A 257 9.37 1.06 -4.43
N ALA A 258 8.07 1.36 -4.35
CA ALA A 258 7.09 0.45 -3.75
C ALA A 258 6.90 -0.82 -4.58
N GLN A 259 6.64 -0.70 -5.88
CA GLN A 259 6.48 -1.86 -6.75
C GLN A 259 7.74 -2.72 -6.80
N ALA A 260 8.92 -2.10 -6.81
CA ALA A 260 10.18 -2.81 -6.76
C ALA A 260 10.29 -3.63 -5.47
N ALA A 261 9.93 -3.06 -4.31
CA ALA A 261 9.88 -3.78 -3.03
C ALA A 261 8.94 -4.99 -3.08
N ASP A 262 7.75 -4.82 -3.66
CA ASP A 262 6.74 -5.88 -3.79
C ASP A 262 7.21 -7.02 -4.70
N ILE A 263 7.84 -6.70 -5.83
CA ILE A 263 8.40 -7.68 -6.77
C ILE A 263 9.53 -8.51 -6.14
N ILE A 264 10.33 -7.93 -5.25
CA ILE A 264 11.46 -8.62 -4.61
C ILE A 264 11.12 -9.24 -3.24
N GLN A 265 9.84 -9.23 -2.84
CA GLN A 265 9.39 -9.94 -1.64
C GLN A 265 9.77 -11.43 -1.71
N PRO A 266 10.08 -12.07 -0.57
CA PRO A 266 10.64 -13.39 -0.47
C PRO A 266 9.50 -14.43 -0.45
N GLU A 267 8.60 -14.31 -1.42
CA GLU A 267 7.44 -15.19 -1.57
C GLU A 267 7.73 -16.25 -2.63
N PRO A 268 7.34 -17.51 -2.42
CA PRO A 268 7.36 -18.53 -3.47
C PRO A 268 6.20 -18.31 -4.44
N GLY A 269 6.45 -18.38 -5.74
CA GLY A 269 5.36 -18.33 -6.73
C GLY A 269 5.64 -17.44 -7.93
N LEU A 270 4.55 -17.02 -8.55
CA LEU A 270 4.49 -16.13 -9.70
C LEU A 270 4.07 -14.73 -9.25
N CYS A 271 4.95 -13.76 -9.53
CA CYS A 271 4.62 -12.35 -9.52
C CYS A 271 4.30 -11.92 -10.96
N LEU A 272 3.05 -11.60 -11.25
CA LEU A 272 2.65 -11.13 -12.58
C LEU A 272 2.76 -9.60 -12.64
N VAL A 273 3.55 -9.09 -13.58
CA VAL A 273 3.76 -7.64 -13.77
C VAL A 273 3.11 -7.21 -15.09
N PHE A 274 1.98 -6.52 -15.00
CA PHE A 274 1.19 -6.05 -16.14
C PHE A 274 1.63 -4.67 -16.57
N GLY A 275 1.79 -4.48 -17.87
CA GLY A 275 2.12 -3.19 -18.44
C GLY A 275 2.22 -3.22 -19.96
N SER A 276 2.64 -2.09 -20.52
CA SER A 276 2.89 -1.92 -21.94
C SER A 276 4.28 -1.29 -22.15
N GLU A 277 4.74 -1.24 -23.39
CA GLU A 277 5.99 -0.52 -23.69
C GLU A 277 5.85 0.98 -23.46
N ALA A 278 4.62 1.52 -23.48
CA ALA A 278 4.37 2.90 -23.07
C ALA A 278 4.64 3.13 -21.56
N MET A 279 4.59 2.07 -20.74
CA MET A 279 5.00 2.01 -19.34
C MET A 279 6.48 1.59 -19.14
N ASN A 280 7.26 1.43 -20.22
CA ASN A 280 8.61 0.87 -20.21
C ASN A 280 8.70 -0.56 -19.64
N LEU A 281 7.71 -1.44 -19.90
CA LEU A 281 7.69 -2.82 -19.39
C LEU A 281 9.03 -3.57 -19.59
N SER A 282 9.66 -3.45 -20.77
CA SER A 282 10.97 -4.06 -21.05
C SER A 282 12.10 -3.60 -20.11
N SER A 283 11.98 -2.43 -19.45
CA SER A 283 12.98 -1.88 -18.52
C SER A 283 12.79 -2.32 -17.06
N VAL A 284 11.79 -3.16 -16.75
CA VAL A 284 11.57 -3.69 -15.40
C VAL A 284 12.80 -4.45 -14.89
N ALA A 285 13.44 -5.26 -15.75
CA ALA A 285 14.64 -6.01 -15.40
C ALA A 285 15.82 -5.11 -14.98
N GLU A 286 16.03 -4.00 -15.70
CA GLU A 286 17.07 -3.01 -15.38
C GLU A 286 16.78 -2.34 -14.03
N SER A 287 15.52 -1.98 -13.81
CA SER A 287 15.04 -1.36 -12.56
C SER A 287 15.24 -2.27 -11.36
N LEU A 288 14.86 -3.55 -11.47
CA LEU A 288 15.04 -4.54 -10.41
C LEU A 288 16.51 -4.80 -10.11
N ARG A 289 17.37 -4.83 -11.13
CA ARG A 289 18.81 -5.04 -10.94
C ARG A 289 19.43 -3.91 -10.11
N VAL A 290 19.06 -2.66 -10.40
CA VAL A 290 19.55 -1.50 -9.64
C VAL A 290 18.97 -1.47 -8.23
N TYR A 291 17.66 -1.72 -8.08
CA TYR A 291 17.00 -1.67 -6.78
C TYR A 291 17.45 -2.78 -5.84
N ALA A 292 17.53 -4.02 -6.34
CA ALA A 292 17.87 -5.17 -5.51
C ALA A 292 19.38 -5.29 -5.25
N GLY A 293 20.23 -4.80 -6.16
CA GLY A 293 21.69 -4.97 -6.06
C GLY A 293 22.07 -6.44 -5.82
N ASP A 294 22.95 -6.68 -4.85
CA ASP A 294 23.42 -8.03 -4.51
C ASP A 294 22.49 -8.77 -3.51
N SER A 295 21.34 -8.19 -3.14
CA SER A 295 20.42 -8.80 -2.16
C SER A 295 19.65 -10.01 -2.70
N VAL A 296 19.57 -10.15 -4.03
CA VAL A 296 18.90 -11.26 -4.71
C VAL A 296 19.72 -11.73 -5.91
N ASN A 297 19.67 -13.03 -6.18
CA ASN A 297 20.19 -13.62 -7.41
C ASN A 297 19.18 -13.38 -8.54
N LEU A 298 19.20 -12.20 -9.15
CA LEU A 298 18.34 -11.85 -10.28
C LEU A 298 18.84 -12.50 -11.59
N SER A 299 18.01 -13.32 -12.21
CA SER A 299 18.27 -13.91 -13.53
C SER A 299 17.20 -13.51 -14.53
N VAL A 300 17.59 -13.00 -15.69
CA VAL A 300 16.67 -12.62 -16.77
C VAL A 300 16.74 -13.66 -17.88
N LEU A 301 15.59 -14.21 -18.27
CA LEU A 301 15.51 -15.22 -19.32
C LEU A 301 15.37 -14.57 -20.70
N GLU A 302 16.52 -14.24 -21.31
CA GLU A 302 16.58 -13.59 -22.63
C GLU A 302 16.61 -14.58 -23.82
N GLN A 303 16.89 -15.86 -23.53
CA GLN A 303 17.00 -16.90 -24.55
C GLN A 303 15.64 -17.40 -25.03
N ARG A 304 15.57 -17.88 -26.27
CA ARG A 304 14.35 -18.47 -26.82
C ARG A 304 14.12 -19.87 -26.28
N PHE A 305 12.87 -20.16 -25.89
CA PHE A 305 12.42 -21.48 -25.49
C PHE A 305 11.42 -22.04 -26.49
N THR A 306 11.35 -23.37 -26.60
CA THR A 306 10.44 -24.07 -27.53
C THR A 306 9.37 -24.89 -26.80
N SER A 307 9.36 -24.91 -25.47
CA SER A 307 8.36 -25.60 -24.67
C SER A 307 8.32 -25.11 -23.21
N ALA A 308 7.17 -25.30 -22.55
CA ALA A 308 6.97 -25.03 -21.13
C ALA A 308 7.97 -25.80 -20.24
N ALA A 309 8.20 -27.07 -20.57
CA ALA A 309 9.18 -27.91 -19.87
C ALA A 309 10.62 -27.37 -20.02
N GLY A 310 10.96 -26.80 -21.18
CA GLY A 310 12.27 -26.17 -21.42
C GLY A 310 12.52 -24.99 -20.48
N VAL A 311 11.51 -24.14 -20.28
CA VAL A 311 11.58 -23.00 -19.34
C VAL A 311 11.77 -23.51 -17.91
N ALA A 312 10.94 -24.45 -17.47
CA ALA A 312 11.01 -25.03 -16.12
C ALA A 312 12.38 -25.70 -15.84
N ASN A 313 12.92 -26.44 -16.80
CA ASN A 313 14.24 -27.06 -16.67
C ASN A 313 15.36 -26.01 -16.57
N HIS A 314 15.26 -24.91 -17.32
CA HIS A 314 16.24 -23.84 -17.21
C HIS A 314 16.18 -23.11 -15.87
N ILE A 315 14.98 -22.81 -15.37
CA ILE A 315 14.76 -22.27 -14.02
C ILE A 315 15.43 -23.14 -12.96
N SER A 316 15.32 -24.47 -13.09
CA SER A 316 16.00 -25.44 -12.23
C SER A 316 17.50 -25.24 -12.23
N SER A 317 18.09 -25.17 -13.42
CA SER A 317 19.54 -25.03 -13.58
C SER A 317 20.08 -23.72 -12.98
N LEU A 318 19.27 -22.65 -12.97
CA LEU A 318 19.63 -21.38 -12.35
C LEU A 318 19.56 -21.47 -10.81
N ALA A 319 18.49 -22.07 -10.28
CA ALA A 319 18.31 -22.26 -8.84
C ALA A 319 19.27 -23.31 -8.24
N GLU A 320 19.87 -24.19 -9.05
CA GLU A 320 20.88 -25.16 -8.62
C GLU A 320 22.28 -24.54 -8.50
N ARG A 321 22.55 -23.39 -9.13
CA ARG A 321 23.85 -22.68 -9.03
C ARG A 321 24.13 -22.15 -7.61
N SER A 322 23.09 -21.82 -6.86
CA SER A 322 23.19 -21.50 -5.43
C SER A 322 22.06 -22.18 -4.67
N LEU A 323 22.42 -23.03 -3.72
CA LEU A 323 21.45 -23.76 -2.89
C LEU A 323 20.95 -22.92 -1.69
N LYS A 324 21.35 -21.65 -1.61
CA LYS A 324 20.97 -20.70 -0.56
C LYS A 324 20.63 -19.33 -1.14
N GLY A 325 19.77 -18.61 -0.44
CA GLY A 325 19.44 -17.21 -0.73
C GLY A 325 18.18 -17.05 -1.56
N ARG A 326 17.97 -15.82 -2.05
CA ARG A 326 16.78 -15.39 -2.79
C ARG A 326 17.08 -15.39 -4.28
N HIS A 327 16.26 -16.06 -5.06
CA HIS A 327 16.37 -16.14 -6.51
C HIS A 327 15.11 -15.51 -7.13
N VAL A 328 15.33 -14.48 -7.93
CA VAL A 328 14.27 -13.81 -8.69
C VAL A 328 14.54 -14.09 -10.16
N ILE A 329 13.63 -14.80 -10.81
CA ILE A 329 13.79 -15.17 -12.22
C ILE A 329 12.76 -14.39 -13.03
N LEU A 330 13.23 -13.52 -13.91
CA LEU A 330 12.37 -12.72 -14.77
C LEU A 330 12.14 -13.42 -16.11
N LEU A 331 10.89 -13.62 -16.48
CA LEU A 331 10.44 -14.28 -17.70
C LEU A 331 9.52 -13.34 -18.49
N ASP A 332 9.84 -13.12 -19.75
CA ASP A 332 8.89 -12.62 -20.74
C ASP A 332 8.32 -13.83 -21.52
N PRO A 333 7.01 -14.14 -21.39
CA PRO A 333 6.39 -15.24 -22.12
C PRO A 333 6.56 -15.16 -23.64
N SER A 334 6.73 -13.96 -24.21
CA SER A 334 6.95 -13.79 -25.65
C SER A 334 8.30 -14.35 -26.14
N THR A 335 9.21 -14.73 -25.23
CA THR A 335 10.43 -15.48 -25.56
C THR A 335 10.18 -16.97 -25.81
N VAL A 336 9.00 -17.49 -25.41
CA VAL A 336 8.61 -18.90 -25.52
C VAL A 336 7.81 -19.13 -26.80
N HIS A 337 8.43 -19.81 -27.77
CA HIS A 337 7.84 -20.11 -29.08
C HIS A 337 7.46 -21.60 -29.14
N SER A 338 6.45 -21.99 -28.35
CA SER A 338 5.93 -23.37 -28.36
C SER A 338 4.83 -23.53 -29.40
N LYS A 339 4.77 -24.73 -30.02
CA LYS A 339 3.64 -25.13 -30.88
C LYS A 339 2.57 -25.92 -30.11
N SER A 340 2.94 -26.45 -28.95
CA SER A 340 2.11 -27.39 -28.18
C SER A 340 1.61 -26.81 -26.87
N ASP A 341 2.33 -25.84 -26.30
CA ASP A 341 1.99 -25.26 -25.00
C ASP A 341 1.43 -23.86 -25.21
N ASP A 342 0.24 -23.62 -24.67
CA ASP A 342 -0.35 -22.29 -24.54
C ASP A 342 0.26 -21.50 -23.36
N LEU A 343 -0.11 -20.22 -23.23
CA LEU A 343 0.37 -19.37 -22.15
C LEU A 343 0.09 -19.96 -20.76
N MET A 344 -1.12 -20.50 -20.53
CA MET A 344 -1.49 -21.07 -19.23
C MET A 344 -0.61 -22.27 -18.86
N GLN A 345 -0.32 -23.15 -19.81
CA GLN A 345 0.55 -24.30 -19.60
C GLN A 345 2.00 -23.87 -19.32
N ILE A 346 2.49 -22.84 -20.01
CA ILE A 346 3.82 -22.26 -19.75
C ILE A 346 3.89 -21.70 -18.33
N LEU A 347 2.94 -20.85 -17.94
CA LEU A 347 2.92 -20.23 -16.62
C LEU A 347 2.71 -21.24 -15.50
N ALA A 348 1.82 -22.23 -15.69
CA ALA A 348 1.60 -23.31 -14.71
C ALA A 348 2.85 -24.20 -14.54
N ALA A 349 3.57 -24.51 -15.64
CA ALA A 349 4.82 -25.26 -15.55
C ALA A 349 5.90 -24.49 -14.79
N VAL A 350 6.01 -23.17 -15.03
CA VAL A 350 6.92 -22.28 -14.29
C VAL A 350 6.52 -22.20 -12.82
N GLY A 351 5.25 -21.92 -12.52
CA GLY A 351 4.69 -21.81 -11.16
C GLY A 351 4.91 -23.07 -10.33
N ASN A 352 4.53 -24.23 -10.89
CA ASN A 352 4.77 -25.53 -10.26
C ASN A 352 6.27 -25.77 -9.99
N ARG A 353 7.13 -25.36 -10.93
CA ARG A 353 8.57 -25.57 -10.77
C ARG A 353 9.19 -24.67 -9.71
N VAL A 354 8.85 -23.39 -9.67
CA VAL A 354 9.38 -22.47 -8.65
C VAL A 354 8.91 -22.89 -7.26
N VAL A 355 7.63 -23.23 -7.08
CA VAL A 355 7.12 -23.73 -5.79
C VAL A 355 7.90 -24.97 -5.32
N LYS A 356 8.15 -25.94 -6.20
CA LYS A 356 8.95 -27.14 -5.88
C LYS A 356 10.43 -26.87 -5.56
N LEU A 357 10.98 -25.75 -6.03
CA LEU A 357 12.37 -25.39 -5.79
C LEU A 357 12.56 -24.66 -4.45
N ASN A 358 11.49 -24.18 -3.83
CA ASN A 358 11.57 -23.50 -2.55
C ASN A 358 11.92 -24.46 -1.41
N THR A 359 12.79 -24.03 -0.51
CA THR A 359 13.18 -24.74 0.73
C THR A 359 13.33 -23.72 1.85
N GLU A 360 13.51 -24.17 3.10
CA GLU A 360 13.75 -23.27 4.25
C GLU A 360 14.92 -22.29 4.05
N ASN A 361 15.90 -22.65 3.22
CA ASN A 361 17.13 -21.86 2.99
C ASN A 361 17.21 -21.24 1.59
N ARG A 362 16.24 -21.53 0.71
CA ARG A 362 16.25 -21.08 -0.69
C ARG A 362 14.86 -20.65 -1.11
N ILE A 363 14.75 -19.39 -1.52
CA ILE A 363 13.50 -18.84 -2.04
C ILE A 363 13.65 -18.61 -3.54
N VAL A 364 12.73 -19.12 -4.34
CA VAL A 364 12.69 -18.99 -5.79
C VAL A 364 11.33 -18.42 -6.19
N ARG A 365 11.36 -17.24 -6.80
CA ARG A 365 10.18 -16.54 -7.32
C ARG A 365 10.37 -16.25 -8.80
N ALA A 366 9.32 -16.43 -9.59
CA ALA A 366 9.32 -16.02 -10.99
C ALA A 366 8.52 -14.73 -11.16
N VAL A 367 9.13 -13.74 -11.80
CA VAL A 367 8.51 -12.47 -12.17
C VAL A 367 8.17 -12.55 -13.65
N VAL A 368 6.89 -12.53 -13.99
CA VAL A 368 6.41 -12.71 -15.36
C VAL A 368 5.99 -11.36 -15.92
N LEU A 369 6.60 -10.92 -17.01
CA LEU A 369 6.23 -9.68 -17.68
C LEU A 369 5.04 -9.92 -18.60
N MET A 370 3.88 -9.37 -18.21
CA MET A 370 2.62 -9.50 -18.92
C MET A 370 2.41 -8.27 -19.81
N ASN A 371 2.86 -8.38 -21.07
CA ASN A 371 2.52 -7.40 -22.11
C ASN A 371 1.01 -7.45 -22.43
N PRO A 372 0.46 -6.48 -23.18
CA PRO A 372 -0.99 -6.42 -23.41
C PRO A 372 -1.57 -7.69 -24.05
N VAL A 373 -0.84 -8.33 -24.96
CA VAL A 373 -1.29 -9.56 -25.64
C VAL A 373 -1.36 -10.74 -24.67
N ASN A 374 -0.28 -10.98 -23.92
CA ASN A 374 -0.22 -12.05 -22.93
C ASN A 374 -1.24 -11.81 -21.80
N ALA A 375 -1.43 -10.54 -21.40
CA ALA A 375 -2.43 -10.16 -20.40
C ALA A 375 -3.85 -10.47 -20.88
N LEU A 376 -4.18 -10.18 -22.14
CA LEU A 376 -5.48 -10.51 -22.74
C LEU A 376 -5.68 -12.01 -22.88
N GLU A 377 -4.67 -12.74 -23.32
CA GLU A 377 -4.74 -14.20 -23.38
C GLU A 377 -5.02 -14.81 -21.99
N LEU A 378 -4.29 -14.38 -20.96
CA LEU A 378 -4.52 -14.82 -19.57
C LEU A 378 -5.93 -14.45 -19.07
N ALA A 379 -6.36 -13.20 -19.32
CA ALA A 379 -7.69 -12.75 -18.91
C ALA A 379 -8.80 -13.59 -19.57
N ARG A 380 -8.67 -13.91 -20.87
CA ARG A 380 -9.61 -14.78 -21.58
C ARG A 380 -9.75 -16.15 -20.92
N PHE A 381 -8.64 -16.81 -20.57
CA PHE A 381 -8.68 -18.09 -19.85
C PHE A 381 -9.41 -17.97 -18.50
N ARG A 382 -9.12 -16.93 -17.71
CA ARG A 382 -9.75 -16.69 -16.41
C ARG A 382 -11.26 -16.47 -16.51
N TYR A 383 -11.70 -15.62 -17.42
CA TYR A 383 -13.13 -15.31 -17.59
C TYR A 383 -13.91 -16.46 -18.25
N GLN A 384 -13.23 -17.39 -18.92
CA GLN A 384 -13.80 -18.67 -19.35
C GLN A 384 -13.87 -19.72 -18.22
N GLY A 385 -13.37 -19.40 -17.03
CA GLY A 385 -13.44 -20.24 -15.83
C GLY A 385 -12.20 -21.10 -15.57
N ASP A 386 -11.12 -20.93 -16.33
CA ASP A 386 -9.85 -21.60 -16.03
C ASP A 386 -9.12 -20.88 -14.88
N GLN A 387 -9.05 -21.54 -13.73
CA GLN A 387 -8.39 -21.06 -12.51
C GLN A 387 -7.10 -21.84 -12.22
N GLY A 388 -6.57 -22.59 -13.19
CA GLY A 388 -5.43 -23.49 -13.00
C GLY A 388 -4.12 -22.79 -12.59
N LEU A 389 -4.03 -21.47 -12.79
CA LEU A 389 -2.85 -20.68 -12.45
C LEU A 389 -2.91 -20.06 -11.03
N GLU A 390 -4.10 -19.80 -10.50
CA GLU A 390 -4.30 -19.10 -9.22
C GLU A 390 -3.51 -19.70 -8.03
N PRO A 391 -3.36 -21.03 -7.88
CA PRO A 391 -2.57 -21.60 -6.79
C PRO A 391 -1.09 -21.24 -6.81
N TYR A 392 -0.57 -20.75 -7.94
CA TYR A 392 0.83 -20.38 -8.10
C TYR A 392 1.08 -18.87 -8.08
N ILE A 393 0.03 -18.05 -8.20
CA ILE A 393 0.15 -16.59 -8.23
C ILE A 393 0.23 -16.09 -6.80
N ASP A 394 1.31 -15.40 -6.49
CA ASP A 394 1.50 -14.79 -5.18
C ASP A 394 1.10 -13.31 -5.20
N THR A 395 1.39 -12.59 -6.29
CA THR A 395 1.14 -11.15 -6.42
C THR A 395 0.88 -10.77 -7.87
N GLU A 396 -0.02 -9.82 -8.08
CA GLU A 396 -0.23 -9.14 -9.37
C GLU A 396 0.06 -7.65 -9.23
N ILE A 397 0.82 -7.08 -10.17
CA ILE A 397 1.25 -5.68 -10.14
C ILE A 397 1.00 -5.06 -11.50
N ALA A 398 0.14 -4.04 -11.57
CA ALA A 398 0.04 -3.17 -12.74
C ALA A 398 1.06 -2.04 -12.63
N LEU A 399 1.88 -1.82 -13.67
CA LEU A 399 2.84 -0.73 -13.73
C LEU A 399 2.16 0.63 -13.60
N ARG A 400 2.79 1.55 -12.87
CA ARG A 400 2.22 2.88 -12.59
C ARG A 400 2.81 3.93 -13.53
N ARG A 401 1.98 4.92 -13.86
CA ARG A 401 2.40 6.17 -14.48
C ARG A 401 3.14 7.04 -13.48
N TRP A 402 3.86 8.04 -13.98
CA TRP A 402 4.47 9.05 -13.13
C TRP A 402 3.36 9.94 -12.55
N ASP A 403 3.26 9.93 -11.23
CA ASP A 403 2.35 10.82 -10.51
C ASP A 403 2.97 12.23 -10.33
N HIS A 404 2.22 13.12 -9.70
CA HIS A 404 2.70 14.47 -9.38
C HIS A 404 4.02 14.45 -8.61
N THR A 405 4.18 13.54 -7.65
CA THR A 405 5.39 13.41 -6.83
C THR A 405 6.61 13.07 -7.68
N MET A 406 6.46 12.12 -8.61
CA MET A 406 7.52 11.70 -9.49
C MET A 406 7.91 12.80 -10.49
N VAL A 407 6.94 13.51 -11.06
CA VAL A 407 7.22 14.64 -11.97
C VAL A 407 7.85 15.84 -11.22
N GLU A 408 7.41 16.12 -9.99
CA GLU A 408 8.03 17.13 -9.11
C GLU A 408 9.52 16.81 -8.86
N SER A 409 9.83 15.54 -8.59
CA SER A 409 11.20 15.04 -8.41
C SER A 409 12.02 15.11 -9.71
N PHE A 410 11.42 14.75 -10.84
CA PHE A 410 12.07 14.89 -12.15
C PHE A 410 12.46 16.34 -12.46
N LEU A 411 11.53 17.29 -12.26
CA LEU A 411 11.80 18.70 -12.53
C LEU A 411 12.87 19.27 -11.60
N SER A 412 12.93 18.85 -10.33
CA SER A 412 13.96 19.33 -9.39
C SER A 412 15.39 18.86 -9.75
N HIS A 413 15.52 17.79 -10.52
CA HIS A 413 16.80 17.31 -11.06
C HIS A 413 17.14 17.91 -12.43
N SER A 414 16.25 18.71 -13.01
CA SER A 414 16.47 19.45 -14.25
C SER A 414 16.86 20.91 -13.96
N GLU A 415 17.35 21.65 -14.96
CA GLU A 415 17.59 23.10 -14.81
C GLU A 415 16.29 23.92 -14.69
N SER A 416 15.12 23.28 -14.72
CA SER A 416 13.80 23.91 -14.60
C SER A 416 13.32 24.03 -13.15
N MET A 417 12.58 25.09 -12.83
CA MET A 417 11.97 25.28 -11.51
C MET A 417 10.82 24.30 -11.28
N SER A 418 10.90 23.50 -10.21
CA SER A 418 9.82 22.62 -9.76
C SER A 418 8.73 23.42 -9.05
N THR A 419 7.73 23.88 -9.81
CA THR A 419 6.55 24.60 -9.30
C THR A 419 5.28 23.82 -9.62
N VAL A 420 4.22 23.97 -8.83
CA VAL A 420 2.93 23.29 -9.06
C VAL A 420 2.39 23.50 -10.49
N PRO A 421 2.39 24.72 -11.06
CA PRO A 421 1.96 24.91 -12.45
C PRO A 421 2.86 24.20 -13.48
N ALA A 422 4.17 24.12 -13.22
CA ALA A 422 5.11 23.43 -14.09
C ALA A 422 4.88 21.91 -14.10
N VAL A 423 4.68 21.32 -12.93
CA VAL A 423 4.36 19.88 -12.79
C VAL A 423 3.05 19.55 -13.50
N LYS A 424 2.00 20.33 -13.24
CA LYS A 424 0.68 20.13 -13.88
C LYS A 424 0.80 20.20 -15.40
N LYS A 425 1.53 21.19 -15.93
CA LYS A 425 1.72 21.34 -17.38
C LYS A 425 2.42 20.13 -18.00
N VAL A 426 3.44 19.58 -17.35
CA VAL A 426 4.10 18.36 -17.85
C VAL A 426 3.11 17.18 -17.86
N LEU A 427 2.35 16.99 -16.78
CA LEU A 427 1.34 15.93 -16.70
C LEU A 427 0.21 16.10 -17.71
N ASP A 428 -0.26 17.32 -17.98
CA ASP A 428 -1.33 17.59 -18.95
C ASP A 428 -0.94 17.21 -20.40
N VAL A 429 0.37 17.15 -20.68
CA VAL A 429 0.94 16.78 -21.98
C VAL A 429 1.29 15.30 -22.03
N THR A 430 1.94 14.78 -21.00
CA THR A 430 2.50 13.42 -21.02
C THR A 430 1.60 12.39 -20.35
N GLY A 431 0.60 12.79 -19.57
CA GLY A 431 -0.25 11.90 -18.76
C GLY A 431 0.53 11.09 -17.72
N GLY A 432 1.79 11.44 -17.48
CA GLY A 432 2.73 10.63 -16.69
C GLY A 432 3.23 9.37 -17.39
N TRP A 433 2.96 9.18 -18.69
CA TRP A 433 3.41 8.02 -19.44
C TRP A 433 4.95 7.99 -19.55
N PRO A 434 5.66 6.95 -19.04
CA PRO A 434 7.11 6.86 -19.10
C PRO A 434 7.70 7.05 -20.51
N PHE A 435 7.02 6.56 -21.54
CA PHE A 435 7.41 6.77 -22.94
C PHE A 435 7.46 8.25 -23.32
N LEU A 436 6.40 9.00 -23.02
CA LEU A 436 6.32 10.44 -23.33
C LEU A 436 7.25 11.27 -22.44
N MET A 437 7.43 10.86 -21.17
CA MET A 437 8.42 11.47 -20.26
C MET A 437 9.85 11.28 -20.78
N ALA A 438 10.19 10.10 -21.32
CA ALA A 438 11.50 9.84 -21.90
C ALA A 438 11.74 10.69 -23.17
N ARG A 439 10.73 10.81 -24.05
CA ARG A 439 10.80 11.70 -25.23
C ARG A 439 10.98 13.16 -24.82
N LEU A 440 10.21 13.63 -23.85
CA LEU A 440 10.35 14.98 -23.28
C LEU A 440 11.77 15.22 -22.76
N GLN A 441 12.33 14.27 -22.00
CA GLN A 441 13.68 14.39 -21.46
C GLN A 441 14.75 14.45 -22.57
N GLN A 442 14.62 13.62 -23.61
CA GLN A 442 15.56 13.59 -24.73
C GLN A 442 15.55 14.90 -25.54
N GLN A 443 14.38 15.52 -25.71
CA GLN A 443 14.24 16.76 -26.48
C GLN A 443 14.53 18.03 -25.66
N ALA A 444 14.38 17.98 -24.33
CA ALA A 444 14.39 19.18 -23.50
C ALA A 444 15.74 19.89 -23.42
N ASN A 445 16.88 19.17 -23.49
CA ASN A 445 18.23 19.73 -23.33
C ASN A 445 18.32 20.82 -22.21
N GLY A 446 17.66 20.59 -21.07
CA GLY A 446 17.59 21.52 -19.92
C GLY A 446 16.34 22.42 -19.86
N ALA A 447 15.69 22.71 -20.99
CA ALA A 447 14.48 23.52 -21.10
C ALA A 447 13.20 22.66 -21.19
N VAL A 448 12.74 22.14 -20.06
CA VAL A 448 11.62 21.17 -20.03
C VAL A 448 10.28 21.79 -20.42
N LEU A 449 9.93 22.96 -19.87
CA LEU A 449 8.60 23.55 -20.10
C LEU A 449 8.33 24.00 -21.55
N PRO A 450 9.25 24.71 -22.24
CA PRO A 450 9.06 25.03 -23.66
C PRO A 450 8.99 23.78 -24.54
N THR A 451 9.66 22.71 -24.14
CA THR A 451 9.64 21.43 -24.86
C THR A 451 8.33 20.68 -24.65
N ALA A 452 7.72 20.74 -23.47
CA ALA A 452 6.38 20.18 -23.25
C ALA A 452 5.31 20.85 -24.13
N GLU A 453 5.40 22.17 -24.36
CA GLU A 453 4.49 22.87 -25.29
C GLU A 453 4.65 22.40 -26.73
N ARG A 454 5.91 22.27 -27.19
CA ARG A 454 6.21 21.74 -28.52
C ARG A 454 5.74 20.29 -28.67
N LEU A 455 6.02 19.44 -27.67
CA LEU A 455 5.62 18.04 -27.65
C LEU A 455 4.10 17.85 -27.83
N THR A 456 3.29 18.77 -27.29
CA THR A 456 1.83 18.74 -27.52
C THR A 456 1.48 18.89 -28.99
N SER A 457 2.14 19.83 -29.68
CA SER A 457 1.94 20.08 -31.10
C SER A 457 2.48 18.93 -31.94
N ASP A 458 3.66 18.41 -31.59
CA ASP A 458 4.32 17.28 -32.25
C ASP A 458 3.45 16.02 -32.17
N LEU A 459 2.87 15.74 -31.00
CA LEU A 459 1.94 14.62 -30.81
C LEU A 459 0.66 14.76 -31.63
N LEU A 460 0.10 15.96 -31.78
CA LEU A 460 -1.11 16.17 -32.57
C LEU A 460 -0.84 16.10 -34.09
N ALA A 461 0.32 16.61 -34.53
CA ALA A 461 0.75 16.57 -35.91
C ALA A 461 1.39 15.22 -36.32
N ASP A 462 1.68 14.35 -35.35
CA ASP A 462 2.45 13.10 -35.52
C ASP A 462 3.84 13.34 -36.12
N GLU A 463 4.50 14.42 -35.70
CA GLU A 463 5.87 14.75 -36.06
C GLU A 463 6.80 13.59 -35.69
N ASP A 464 7.67 13.20 -36.63
CA ASP A 464 8.56 12.03 -36.52
C ASP A 464 7.85 10.70 -36.15
N GLY A 465 6.53 10.59 -36.33
CA GLY A 465 5.74 9.40 -35.98
C GLY A 465 5.51 9.19 -34.48
N ILE A 466 5.76 10.20 -33.64
CA ILE A 466 5.73 10.07 -32.18
C ILE A 466 4.38 9.61 -31.62
N ARG A 467 3.25 10.05 -32.21
CA ARG A 467 1.92 9.64 -31.78
C ARG A 467 1.66 8.20 -32.21
N THR A 468 2.02 7.84 -33.44
CA THR A 468 1.89 6.46 -33.92
C THR A 468 2.71 5.49 -33.06
N ASP A 469 3.97 5.83 -32.75
CA ASP A 469 4.84 5.04 -31.87
C ASP A 469 4.26 4.90 -30.46
N PHE A 470 3.76 6.00 -29.87
CA PHE A 470 3.16 5.98 -28.54
C PHE A 470 1.92 5.08 -28.49
N LEU A 471 1.01 5.20 -29.45
CA LEU A 471 -0.17 4.35 -29.51
C LEU A 471 0.20 2.87 -29.73
N GLN A 472 1.19 2.59 -30.58
CA GLN A 472 1.69 1.22 -30.72
C GLN A 472 2.31 0.70 -29.42
N ALA A 473 3.08 1.52 -28.69
CA ALA A 473 3.68 1.17 -27.42
C ALA A 473 2.63 0.93 -26.31
N CYS A 474 1.48 1.60 -26.39
CA CYS A 474 0.30 1.34 -25.55
C CYS A 474 -0.36 -0.02 -25.85
N GLY A 475 -0.05 -0.65 -26.97
CA GLY A 475 -0.65 -1.92 -27.42
C GLY A 475 -1.76 -1.76 -28.45
N PHE A 476 -2.03 -0.54 -28.95
CA PHE A 476 -2.98 -0.35 -30.04
C PHE A 476 -2.49 -1.05 -31.31
N GLY A 477 -3.36 -1.84 -31.94
CA GLY A 477 -3.02 -2.69 -33.09
C GLY A 477 -2.66 -4.14 -32.74
N LEU A 478 -2.40 -4.44 -31.46
CA LEU A 478 -2.26 -5.81 -30.94
C LEU A 478 -3.51 -6.29 -30.21
N LEU A 479 -4.27 -5.36 -29.62
CA LEU A 479 -5.53 -5.62 -28.94
C LEU A 479 -6.71 -5.30 -29.87
N ASP A 480 -7.29 -6.32 -30.50
CA ASP A 480 -8.47 -6.14 -31.35
C ASP A 480 -9.63 -5.55 -30.54
N GLY A 481 -10.22 -4.45 -31.01
CA GLY A 481 -11.35 -3.75 -30.36
C GLY A 481 -10.95 -2.70 -29.32
N SER A 482 -9.66 -2.59 -28.96
CA SER A 482 -9.18 -1.58 -27.99
C SER A 482 -9.45 -0.14 -28.42
N ILE A 483 -9.29 0.17 -29.72
CA ILE A 483 -9.55 1.50 -30.28
C ILE A 483 -11.04 1.85 -30.18
N ASP A 484 -11.92 0.86 -30.41
CA ASP A 484 -13.36 1.09 -30.41
C ASP A 484 -13.85 1.41 -28.99
N ILE A 485 -13.38 0.65 -27.98
CA ILE A 485 -13.67 0.94 -26.56
C ILE A 485 -13.17 2.32 -26.18
N VAL A 486 -11.95 2.66 -26.57
CA VAL A 486 -11.39 3.99 -26.28
C VAL A 486 -12.23 5.07 -26.94
N ARG A 487 -12.64 4.90 -28.21
CA ARG A 487 -13.52 5.86 -28.91
C ARG A 487 -14.89 6.01 -28.27
N MET A 488 -15.48 4.95 -27.73
CA MET A 488 -16.74 5.02 -26.98
C MET A 488 -16.61 5.89 -25.73
N LEU A 489 -15.40 5.98 -25.16
CA LEU A 489 -15.07 6.79 -24.01
C LEU A 489 -14.48 8.18 -24.37
N ILE A 490 -14.44 8.56 -25.66
CA ILE A 490 -14.01 9.90 -26.11
C ILE A 490 -15.22 10.84 -26.17
N GLY A 491 -15.38 11.67 -25.14
CA GLY A 491 -16.45 12.66 -25.03
C GLY A 491 -16.73 12.98 -23.56
N THR A 492 -16.98 14.25 -23.24
CA THR A 492 -17.22 14.82 -21.89
C THR A 492 -17.89 13.86 -20.91
N GLU A 493 -17.23 13.60 -19.77
CA GLU A 493 -17.79 12.96 -18.57
C GLU A 493 -18.25 11.48 -18.68
N ALA A 494 -17.88 10.75 -19.73
CA ALA A 494 -18.16 9.30 -19.83
C ALA A 494 -17.25 8.47 -18.90
N ALA A 495 -17.40 8.63 -17.59
CA ALA A 495 -17.00 7.62 -16.63
C ALA A 495 -18.17 6.64 -16.51
N LEU A 496 -17.91 5.36 -16.74
CA LEU A 496 -18.93 4.31 -16.66
C LEU A 496 -18.52 3.31 -15.60
N SER A 497 -19.47 2.78 -14.85
CA SER A 497 -19.17 1.62 -14.02
C SER A 497 -18.66 0.46 -14.91
N GLY A 498 -17.86 -0.44 -14.32
CA GLY A 498 -17.31 -1.57 -15.07
C GLY A 498 -18.38 -2.38 -15.81
N ASP A 499 -19.52 -2.64 -15.17
CA ASP A 499 -20.63 -3.39 -15.77
C ASP A 499 -21.32 -2.62 -16.91
N GLU A 500 -21.56 -1.30 -16.76
CA GLU A 500 -22.12 -0.47 -17.83
C GLU A 500 -21.21 -0.40 -19.06
N LEU A 501 -19.89 -0.30 -18.83
CA LEU A 501 -18.91 -0.32 -19.91
C LEU A 501 -18.93 -1.67 -20.62
N ILE A 502 -19.01 -2.78 -19.89
CA ILE A 502 -19.09 -4.12 -20.49
C ILE A 502 -20.36 -4.26 -21.35
N GLU A 503 -21.51 -3.84 -20.84
CA GLU A 503 -22.78 -3.87 -21.59
C GLU A 503 -22.71 -3.03 -22.87
N LEU A 504 -22.13 -1.83 -22.79
CA LEU A 504 -21.94 -0.96 -23.95
C LEU A 504 -21.02 -1.60 -25.00
N VAL A 505 -19.90 -2.17 -24.56
CA VAL A 505 -18.93 -2.83 -25.44
C VAL A 505 -19.54 -4.09 -26.07
N GLU A 506 -20.33 -4.86 -25.34
CA GLU A 506 -21.07 -6.03 -25.86
C GLU A 506 -22.03 -5.62 -26.98
N LEU A 507 -22.82 -4.56 -26.76
CA LEU A 507 -23.78 -4.05 -27.75
C LEU A 507 -23.12 -3.59 -29.05
N GLU A 508 -22.00 -2.88 -28.95
CA GLU A 508 -21.30 -2.29 -30.12
C GLU A 508 -20.39 -3.29 -30.84
N THR A 509 -19.64 -4.12 -30.10
CA THR A 509 -18.65 -5.04 -30.70
C THR A 509 -19.24 -6.39 -31.09
N ARG A 510 -20.45 -6.73 -30.61
CA ARG A 510 -21.10 -8.05 -30.77
C ARG A 510 -20.22 -9.22 -30.30
N ARG A 511 -19.36 -8.98 -29.31
CA ARG A 511 -18.54 -10.00 -28.66
C ARG A 511 -19.28 -10.58 -27.45
N ASP A 512 -18.86 -11.75 -27.01
CA ASP A 512 -19.39 -12.34 -25.79
C ASP A 512 -19.01 -11.48 -24.57
N ALA A 513 -19.91 -11.39 -23.58
CA ALA A 513 -19.70 -10.62 -22.35
C ALA A 513 -18.38 -10.95 -21.62
N TRP A 514 -17.95 -12.22 -21.63
CA TRP A 514 -16.70 -12.65 -21.00
C TRP A 514 -15.45 -12.12 -21.74
N GLU A 515 -15.53 -11.96 -23.07
CA GLU A 515 -14.44 -11.40 -23.87
C GLU A 515 -14.35 -9.88 -23.68
N CYS A 516 -15.49 -9.20 -23.58
CA CYS A 516 -15.56 -7.78 -23.22
C CYS A 516 -14.94 -7.53 -21.82
N ARG A 517 -15.29 -8.36 -20.83
CA ARG A 517 -14.71 -8.33 -19.47
C ARG A 517 -13.19 -8.49 -19.51
N ALA A 518 -12.69 -9.47 -20.26
CA ALA A 518 -11.24 -9.70 -20.41
C ALA A 518 -10.53 -8.48 -21.00
N LEU A 519 -11.13 -7.85 -22.02
CA LEU A 519 -10.55 -6.67 -22.66
C LEU A 519 -10.54 -5.45 -21.73
N VAL A 520 -11.65 -5.18 -21.02
CA VAL A 520 -11.73 -4.06 -20.05
C VAL A 520 -10.71 -4.22 -18.92
N ASP A 521 -10.56 -5.42 -18.33
CA ASP A 521 -9.56 -5.70 -17.28
C ASP A 521 -8.14 -5.39 -17.76
N VAL A 522 -7.79 -5.80 -18.97
CA VAL A 522 -6.45 -5.56 -19.55
C VAL A 522 -6.23 -4.09 -19.84
N LEU A 523 -7.22 -3.38 -20.38
CA LEU A 523 -7.09 -1.94 -20.65
C LEU A 523 -6.90 -1.15 -19.34
N HIS A 524 -7.54 -1.59 -18.25
CA HIS A 524 -7.31 -1.03 -16.92
C HIS A 524 -5.90 -1.34 -16.39
N LYS A 525 -5.49 -2.62 -16.40
CA LYS A 525 -4.17 -3.07 -15.91
C LYS A 525 -2.98 -2.52 -16.72
N THR A 526 -3.21 -2.12 -17.97
CA THR A 526 -2.18 -1.50 -18.82
C THR A 526 -2.21 0.04 -18.78
N GLY A 527 -3.11 0.62 -18.00
CA GLY A 527 -3.20 2.06 -17.75
C GLY A 527 -3.95 2.87 -18.81
N LEU A 528 -4.59 2.22 -19.78
CA LEU A 528 -5.40 2.87 -20.82
C LEU A 528 -6.77 3.33 -20.32
N LEU A 529 -7.32 2.57 -19.37
CA LEU A 529 -8.45 3.00 -18.55
C LEU A 529 -7.94 3.41 -17.18
N THR A 530 -8.58 4.43 -16.62
CA THR A 530 -8.34 4.90 -15.25
C THR A 530 -9.66 4.85 -14.50
N GLU A 531 -9.60 4.55 -13.22
CA GLU A 531 -10.74 4.50 -12.31
C GLU A 531 -10.83 5.82 -11.54
N ASN A 532 -12.03 6.40 -11.43
CA ASN A 532 -12.27 7.60 -10.62
C ASN A 532 -12.61 7.23 -9.16
N ALA A 533 -12.88 8.23 -8.33
CA ALA A 533 -13.20 8.02 -6.91
C ALA A 533 -14.48 7.19 -6.68
N GLN A 534 -15.39 7.18 -7.66
CA GLN A 534 -16.67 6.47 -7.67
C GLN A 534 -16.56 5.03 -8.18
N GLY A 535 -15.37 4.60 -8.62
CA GLY A 535 -15.16 3.26 -9.19
C GLY A 535 -15.55 3.16 -10.68
N GLU A 536 -15.76 4.30 -11.33
CA GLU A 536 -16.12 4.37 -12.75
C GLU A 536 -14.84 4.47 -13.59
N LEU A 537 -14.82 3.72 -14.69
CA LEU A 537 -13.72 3.67 -15.64
C LEU A 537 -13.90 4.73 -16.72
N PHE A 538 -12.83 5.46 -17.00
CA PHE A 538 -12.74 6.42 -18.09
C PHE A 538 -11.40 6.25 -18.84
N CYS A 539 -11.33 6.70 -20.10
CA CYS A 539 -10.10 6.63 -20.87
C CYS A 539 -9.08 7.68 -20.41
N ASP A 540 -7.79 7.31 -20.36
CA ASP A 540 -6.73 8.28 -20.11
C ASP A 540 -6.81 9.49 -21.06
N LEU A 541 -6.71 10.70 -20.51
CA LEU A 541 -6.97 11.94 -21.24
C LEU A 541 -6.00 12.18 -22.40
N VAL A 542 -4.73 11.75 -22.27
CA VAL A 542 -3.75 11.89 -23.34
C VAL A 542 -4.06 10.89 -24.45
N VAL A 543 -4.31 9.63 -24.10
CA VAL A 543 -4.71 8.60 -25.07
C VAL A 543 -5.99 9.00 -25.81
N ALA A 544 -7.03 9.43 -25.09
CA ALA A 544 -8.29 9.89 -25.67
C ALA A 544 -8.08 11.03 -26.66
N ARG A 545 -7.25 12.03 -26.31
CA ARG A 545 -6.92 13.16 -27.18
C ARG A 545 -6.22 12.69 -28.47
N LEU A 546 -5.28 11.77 -28.36
CA LEU A 546 -4.47 11.31 -29.50
C LEU A 546 -5.23 10.36 -30.42
N VAL A 547 -6.12 9.52 -29.88
CA VAL A 547 -6.99 8.66 -30.68
C VAL A 547 -8.04 9.48 -31.43
N ASN A 548 -8.52 10.59 -30.86
CA ASN A 548 -9.46 11.50 -31.52
C ASN A 548 -8.81 12.35 -32.63
N ALA A 549 -7.50 12.60 -32.53
CA ALA A 549 -6.74 13.34 -33.53
C ALA A 549 -6.37 12.51 -34.78
N ARG A 550 -6.78 11.23 -34.82
CA ARG A 550 -6.44 10.27 -35.87
C ARG A 550 -7.50 10.17 -36.97
#